data_AF-A0A7I7T874-F1
#
_entry.id   AF-A0A7I7T874-F1
#
_cell.length_a   1.000
_cell.length_b   1.000
_cell.length_c   1.000
_cell.angle_alpha   90.00
_cell.angle_beta   90.00
_cell.angle_gamma   90.00
#
_symmetry.space_group_name_H-M   'P 1'
#
loop_
_entity.id
_entity.type
_entity.pdbx_description
1 polymer ?
#
loop_
_entity_poly.entity_id
_entity_poly.type
_entity_poly.pdbx_seq_one_letter_code
_entity_poly.pdbx_strand_id
1 'polypeptide(L)'
;MGNDRLWVTCAGLLRGVGSGSVSLGSGGTGGTMHVSAFVPVVSAIDSGSGINAIGFPMSTFSVNEFPIGVQIPIVLSVWTESGSDHDPHLYAVAHDPDGVRRGTIDIFWHWPDVEGQSCKVGVRVLQLAFVATKPGAYRVGLYGDPDSTETGHSFPLLVTLAVPSEVSKQGSKILVTNPIRR
;
A
#
# COMPACT_ATOMS: atom_id res chain seq x y z
N MET A 1 -12.06 19.67 -11.78
CA MET A 1 -11.30 19.41 -10.54
C MET A 1 -12.25 18.72 -9.56
N GLY A 2 -12.31 17.40 -9.62
CA GLY A 2 -13.00 16.60 -8.60
C GLY A 2 -12.07 16.44 -7.40
N ASN A 3 -12.57 16.61 -6.19
CA ASN A 3 -11.83 16.26 -4.99
C ASN A 3 -11.85 14.73 -4.86
N ASP A 4 -10.81 14.07 -5.37
CA ASP A 4 -10.63 12.62 -5.24
C ASP A 4 -10.30 12.27 -3.78
N ARG A 5 -11.34 12.15 -2.97
CA ARG A 5 -11.29 11.68 -1.59
C ARG A 5 -11.85 10.27 -1.52
N LEU A 6 -11.06 9.35 -0.98
CA LEU A 6 -11.53 8.02 -0.64
C LEU A 6 -11.83 7.96 0.86
N TRP A 7 -13.07 7.60 1.18
CA TRP A 7 -13.46 7.20 2.53
C TRP A 7 -13.56 5.68 2.56
N VAL A 8 -12.68 5.03 3.32
CA VAL A 8 -12.81 3.62 3.63
C VAL A 8 -13.31 3.52 5.07
N THR A 9 -14.55 3.10 5.24
CA THR A 9 -15.15 2.84 6.56
C THR A 9 -15.36 1.35 6.73
N CYS A 10 -15.39 0.87 7.97
CA CYS A 10 -15.69 -0.53 8.29
C CYS A 10 -17.10 -0.99 7.85
N ALA A 11 -17.95 -0.09 7.33
CA ALA A 11 -19.33 -0.35 6.96
C ALA A 11 -19.68 -0.04 5.48
N GLY A 12 -18.70 0.24 4.60
CA GLY A 12 -19.01 0.80 3.28
C GLY A 12 -18.07 0.37 2.15
N LEU A 13 -18.66 -0.33 1.18
CA LEU A 13 -18.12 -0.82 -0.09
C LEU A 13 -17.46 0.30 -0.94
N LEU A 14 -16.31 -0.02 -1.54
CA LEU A 14 -15.57 0.84 -2.46
C LEU A 14 -16.35 1.11 -3.75
N ARG A 15 -16.42 2.37 -4.20
CA ARG A 15 -16.68 2.71 -5.60
C ARG A 15 -15.34 3.04 -6.28
N GLY A 16 -14.95 2.23 -7.26
CA GLY A 16 -14.02 2.65 -8.32
C GLY A 16 -12.61 2.06 -8.33
N VAL A 17 -12.35 0.87 -7.77
CA VAL A 17 -11.01 0.26 -7.79
C VAL A 17 -11.14 -1.27 -7.91
N GLY A 18 -10.30 -1.89 -8.73
CA GLY A 18 -10.36 -3.32 -9.04
C GLY A 18 -10.39 -4.19 -7.78
N SER A 19 -11.46 -4.96 -7.65
CA SER A 19 -11.62 -6.03 -6.66
C SER A 19 -10.86 -7.28 -7.13
N GLY A 20 -10.06 -7.89 -6.25
CA GLY A 20 -9.41 -9.18 -6.50
C GLY A 20 -9.25 -9.97 -5.21
N SER A 21 -9.17 -11.30 -5.31
CA SER A 21 -8.88 -12.18 -4.17
C SER A 21 -7.40 -12.58 -4.17
N VAL A 22 -6.76 -12.55 -3.00
CA VAL A 22 -5.46 -13.21 -2.80
C VAL A 22 -5.74 -14.57 -2.19
N SER A 23 -5.49 -15.64 -2.94
CA SER A 23 -5.45 -16.98 -2.36
C SER A 23 -4.09 -17.17 -1.69
N LEU A 24 -4.06 -17.17 -0.35
CA LEU A 24 -2.88 -17.55 0.42
C LEU A 24 -2.76 -19.07 0.39
N GLY A 25 -1.75 -19.60 -0.30
CA GLY A 25 -1.48 -21.03 -0.32
C GLY A 25 -0.64 -21.45 0.87
N SER A 26 -1.24 -22.11 1.86
CA SER A 26 -0.63 -23.26 2.56
C SER A 26 -1.69 -24.03 3.34
N GLY A 27 -1.55 -25.36 3.38
CA GLY A 27 -2.63 -26.32 3.63
C GLY A 27 -3.30 -26.23 5.02
N GLY A 28 -4.63 -26.13 4.99
CA GLY A 28 -5.51 -26.25 6.15
C GLY A 28 -6.78 -25.42 5.93
N THR A 29 -7.87 -26.06 5.50
CA THR A 29 -9.25 -25.51 5.40
C THR A 29 -9.34 -24.00 5.16
N GLY A 30 -9.30 -23.61 3.87
CA GLY A 30 -9.15 -22.24 3.40
C GLY A 30 -10.26 -21.29 3.85
N GLY A 31 -9.89 -20.32 4.68
CA GLY A 31 -10.37 -18.95 4.51
C GLY A 31 -9.67 -18.33 3.32
N THR A 32 -10.34 -17.43 2.61
CA THR A 32 -9.68 -16.61 1.59
C THR A 32 -9.79 -15.16 2.05
N MET A 33 -8.70 -14.61 2.55
CA MET A 33 -8.60 -13.18 2.79
C MET A 33 -8.79 -12.43 1.47
N HIS A 34 -9.81 -11.58 1.43
CA HIS A 34 -10.14 -10.77 0.26
C HIS A 34 -9.51 -9.39 0.39
N VAL A 35 -8.80 -8.95 -0.65
CA VAL A 35 -8.22 -7.61 -0.71
C VAL A 35 -9.20 -6.69 -1.44
N SER A 36 -9.82 -5.79 -0.68
CA SER A 36 -10.74 -4.80 -1.23
C SER A 36 -10.01 -3.62 -1.85
N ALA A 37 -8.93 -3.15 -1.20
CA ALA A 37 -8.08 -2.09 -1.74
C ALA A 37 -6.62 -2.32 -1.35
N PHE A 38 -5.72 -2.07 -2.29
CA PHE A 38 -4.28 -1.96 -2.04
C PHE A 38 -3.71 -0.90 -2.99
N VAL A 39 -3.56 0.33 -2.50
CA VAL A 39 -3.27 1.48 -3.39
C VAL A 39 -2.37 2.52 -2.73
N PRO A 40 -1.31 2.99 -3.42
CA PRO A 40 -0.50 4.11 -2.96
C PRO A 40 -1.29 5.43 -3.04
N VAL A 41 -1.08 6.31 -2.06
CA VAL A 41 -1.77 7.59 -1.96
C VAL A 41 -0.79 8.70 -1.63
N VAL A 42 -1.14 9.95 -1.90
CA VAL A 42 -0.27 11.09 -1.56
C VAL A 42 -0.20 11.27 -0.04
N SER A 43 -1.33 11.09 0.65
CA SER A 43 -1.38 11.12 2.11
C SER A 43 -2.59 10.33 2.60
N ALA A 44 -2.46 9.70 3.76
CA ALA A 44 -3.56 9.06 4.46
C ALA A 44 -3.41 9.21 5.98
N ILE A 45 -4.55 9.38 6.64
CA ILE A 45 -4.66 9.50 8.09
C ILE A 45 -5.70 8.49 8.55
N ASP A 46 -5.35 7.69 9.56
CA ASP A 46 -6.28 6.85 10.29
C ASP A 46 -7.03 7.72 11.31
N SER A 47 -8.35 7.82 11.17
CA SER A 47 -9.22 8.59 12.07
C SER A 47 -9.88 7.72 13.16
N GLY A 48 -9.51 6.45 13.29
CA GLY A 48 -10.09 5.48 14.21
C GLY A 48 -11.45 4.92 13.78
N SER A 49 -12.24 5.67 13.01
CA SER A 49 -13.49 5.23 12.38
C SER A 49 -13.34 4.84 10.91
N GLY A 50 -12.14 5.00 10.35
CA GLY A 50 -11.83 4.76 8.95
C GLY A 50 -10.54 5.46 8.53
N ILE A 51 -10.23 5.37 7.24
CA ILE A 51 -9.09 6.07 6.63
C ILE A 51 -9.59 7.23 5.78
N ASN A 52 -9.00 8.40 6.02
CA ASN A 52 -9.10 9.56 5.14
C ASN A 52 -7.84 9.64 4.27
N ALA A 53 -7.99 9.38 2.98
CA ALA A 53 -6.89 9.39 2.02
C ALA A 53 -7.12 10.40 0.89
N ILE A 54 -6.03 11.01 0.41
CA ILE A 54 -6.02 11.98 -0.69
C ILE A 54 -4.99 11.61 -1.76
N GLY A 55 -5.24 12.04 -2.99
CA GLY A 55 -4.33 11.79 -4.12
C GLY A 55 -4.28 10.32 -4.47
N PHE A 56 -5.46 9.72 -4.64
CA PHE A 56 -5.65 8.30 -4.89
C PHE A 56 -6.04 8.06 -6.36
N PRO A 57 -5.39 7.10 -7.07
CA PRO A 57 -4.10 6.51 -6.74
C PRO A 57 -2.97 7.52 -6.95
N MET A 58 -1.92 7.43 -6.16
CA MET A 58 -0.65 8.12 -6.46
C MET A 58 0.08 7.33 -7.54
N SER A 59 0.01 7.80 -8.78
CA SER A 59 0.61 7.16 -9.95
C SER A 59 2.04 7.61 -10.24
N THR A 60 2.44 8.78 -9.72
CA THR A 60 3.76 9.37 -9.97
C THR A 60 4.22 10.25 -8.82
N PHE A 61 5.54 10.31 -8.61
CA PHE A 61 6.18 11.35 -7.82
C PHE A 61 7.59 11.66 -8.36
N SER A 62 8.10 12.83 -8.00
CA SER A 62 9.44 13.28 -8.40
C SER A 62 10.36 13.36 -7.18
N VAL A 63 11.62 12.98 -7.38
CA VAL A 63 12.70 13.11 -6.40
C VAL A 63 13.77 14.04 -6.94
N ASN A 64 14.55 14.65 -6.05
CA ASN A 64 15.61 15.58 -6.40
C ASN A 64 16.92 14.89 -6.84
N GLU A 65 17.13 13.64 -6.45
CA GLU A 65 18.33 12.88 -6.79
C GLU A 65 18.06 11.37 -6.78
N PHE A 66 18.99 10.62 -7.37
CA PHE A 66 19.07 9.18 -7.23
C PHE A 66 20.52 8.77 -6.89
N PRO A 67 20.74 7.75 -6.05
CA PRO A 67 19.73 7.01 -5.31
C PRO A 67 19.18 7.82 -4.12
N ILE A 68 17.92 7.56 -3.74
CA ILE A 68 17.28 8.22 -2.59
C ILE A 68 16.35 7.27 -1.84
N GLY A 69 16.29 7.40 -0.51
CA GLY A 69 15.30 6.72 0.32
C GLY A 69 13.94 7.41 0.20
N VAL A 70 12.89 6.64 -0.07
CA VAL A 70 11.52 7.11 -0.22
C VAL A 70 10.62 6.38 0.76
N GLN A 71 9.61 7.06 1.28
CA GLN A 71 8.51 6.47 2.02
C GLN A 71 7.19 6.94 1.42
N ILE A 72 6.31 5.99 1.07
CA ILE A 72 4.98 6.28 0.52
C ILE A 72 3.88 5.69 1.42
N PRO A 73 2.75 6.39 1.59
CA PRO A 73 1.58 5.80 2.21
C PRO A 73 0.84 4.88 1.24
N ILE A 74 0.39 3.74 1.73
CA ILE A 74 -0.48 2.79 1.01
C ILE A 74 -1.71 2.52 1.87
N VAL A 75 -2.90 2.60 1.27
CA VAL A 75 -4.13 2.16 1.92
C VAL A 75 -4.37 0.69 1.60
N LEU A 76 -4.48 -0.13 2.64
CA LEU A 76 -4.85 -1.53 2.56
C LEU A 76 -6.19 -1.76 3.25
N SER A 77 -7.15 -2.34 2.52
CA SER A 77 -8.44 -2.77 3.03
C SER A 77 -8.65 -4.24 2.66
N VAL A 78 -8.97 -5.04 3.68
CA VAL A 78 -9.10 -6.49 3.60
C VAL A 78 -10.31 -6.96 4.38
N TRP A 79 -10.87 -8.09 4.00
CA TRP A 79 -11.88 -8.77 4.80
C TRP A 79 -11.77 -10.28 4.66
N THR A 80 -12.33 -11.01 5.62
CA THR A 80 -12.51 -12.46 5.53
C THR A 80 -13.78 -12.87 6.27
N GLU A 81 -14.32 -14.05 5.98
CA GLU A 81 -15.46 -14.60 6.72
C GLU A 81 -15.04 -14.98 8.14
N SER A 82 -15.92 -14.77 9.11
CA SER A 82 -15.70 -15.25 10.49
C SER A 82 -15.56 -16.77 10.49
N GLY A 83 -14.66 -17.30 11.32
CA GLY A 83 -14.29 -18.72 11.35
C GLY A 83 -13.12 -19.07 10.44
N SER A 84 -12.49 -18.08 9.80
CA SER A 84 -11.41 -18.29 8.84
C SER A 84 -10.30 -17.24 8.97
N ASP A 85 -9.08 -17.56 8.51
CA ASP A 85 -7.90 -16.68 8.49
C ASP A 85 -7.73 -15.84 9.75
N HIS A 86 -7.33 -16.42 10.88
CA HIS A 86 -7.16 -15.69 12.15
C HIS A 86 -5.83 -14.95 12.29
N ASP A 87 -4.83 -15.33 11.50
CA ASP A 87 -3.46 -14.83 11.61
C ASP A 87 -2.79 -14.67 10.21
N PRO A 88 -3.39 -13.90 9.29
CA PRO A 88 -2.89 -13.70 7.95
C PRO A 88 -1.58 -12.92 7.98
N HIS A 89 -0.71 -13.33 7.07
CA HIS A 89 0.57 -12.69 6.86
C HIS A 89 0.66 -12.28 5.39
N LEU A 90 0.85 -10.98 5.16
CA LEU A 90 0.99 -10.39 3.84
C LEU A 90 2.25 -9.54 3.80
N TYR A 91 2.73 -9.29 2.58
CA TYR A 91 3.92 -8.51 2.32
C TYR A 91 3.62 -7.46 1.26
N ALA A 92 3.84 -6.18 1.55
CA ALA A 92 3.86 -5.17 0.50
C ALA A 92 5.31 -4.89 0.08
N VAL A 93 5.59 -5.05 -1.21
CA VAL A 93 6.95 -5.06 -1.76
C VAL A 93 7.06 -4.07 -2.92
N ALA A 94 8.11 -3.24 -2.90
CA ALA A 94 8.49 -2.38 -4.01
C ALA A 94 9.63 -3.03 -4.80
N HIS A 95 9.42 -3.17 -6.11
CA HIS A 95 10.44 -3.58 -7.07
C HIS A 95 10.81 -2.40 -7.98
N ASP A 96 12.08 -2.27 -8.32
CA ASP A 96 12.55 -1.27 -9.28
C ASP A 96 12.23 -1.66 -10.73
N PRO A 97 12.56 -0.81 -11.74
CA PRO A 97 12.29 -1.11 -13.14
C PRO A 97 13.02 -2.34 -13.69
N ASP A 98 14.07 -2.83 -13.02
CA ASP A 98 14.76 -4.08 -13.37
C ASP A 98 14.15 -5.31 -12.67
N GLY A 99 13.09 -5.11 -11.88
CA GLY A 99 12.45 -6.15 -11.08
C GLY A 99 13.17 -6.45 -9.77
N VAL A 100 14.19 -5.67 -9.37
CA VAL A 100 14.92 -5.88 -8.12
C VAL A 100 14.12 -5.34 -6.94
N ARG A 101 13.96 -6.14 -5.89
CA ARG A 101 13.31 -5.72 -4.64
C ARG A 101 14.09 -4.59 -3.96
N ARG A 102 13.41 -3.48 -3.65
CA ARG A 102 13.99 -2.27 -3.03
C ARG A 102 13.40 -1.91 -1.68
N GLY A 103 12.30 -2.54 -1.28
CA GLY A 103 11.68 -2.35 0.02
C GLY A 103 10.55 -3.33 0.25
N THR A 104 10.31 -3.65 1.52
CA THR A 104 9.28 -4.58 1.98
C THR A 104 8.69 -4.07 3.28
N ILE A 105 7.40 -4.29 3.49
CA ILE A 105 6.75 -4.19 4.79
C ILE A 105 5.97 -5.48 5.06
N ASP A 106 6.16 -6.02 6.25
CA ASP A 106 5.44 -7.18 6.76
C ASP A 106 4.13 -6.71 7.39
N ILE A 107 3.06 -7.41 7.06
CA ILE A 107 1.70 -7.04 7.44
C ILE A 107 1.06 -8.24 8.10
N PHE A 108 0.83 -8.12 9.40
CA PHE A 108 0.25 -9.18 10.21
C PHE A 108 -0.98 -8.67 10.96
N TRP A 109 -2.00 -9.52 11.06
CA TRP A 109 -3.14 -9.30 11.95
C TRP A 109 -3.30 -10.48 12.89
N HIS A 110 -3.64 -10.18 14.13
CA HIS A 110 -4.30 -11.11 15.02
C HIS A 110 -5.74 -10.61 15.20
N TRP A 111 -6.69 -11.32 14.61
CA TRP A 111 -8.09 -10.88 14.43
C TRP A 111 -9.00 -12.08 14.72
N PRO A 112 -9.28 -12.31 16.02
CA PRO A 112 -10.16 -13.39 16.45
C PRO A 112 -11.59 -13.13 15.96
N ASP A 113 -12.39 -14.19 15.91
CA ASP A 113 -13.80 -14.04 15.62
C ASP A 113 -14.52 -13.29 16.73
N VAL A 114 -15.52 -12.51 16.34
CA VAL A 114 -16.41 -11.80 17.26
C VAL A 114 -17.80 -12.41 17.11
N GLU A 115 -18.39 -12.85 18.22
CA GLU A 115 -19.73 -13.44 18.22
C GLU A 115 -20.75 -12.50 17.58
N GLY A 116 -21.58 -13.04 16.68
CA GLY A 116 -22.60 -12.29 15.96
C GLY A 116 -22.10 -11.51 14.73
N GLN A 117 -20.79 -11.51 14.43
CA GLN A 117 -20.25 -10.95 13.18
C GLN A 117 -20.05 -12.04 12.13
N SER A 118 -20.51 -11.79 10.90
CA SER A 118 -20.31 -12.71 9.77
C SER A 118 -18.96 -12.57 9.09
N CYS A 119 -18.28 -11.43 9.27
CA CYS A 119 -16.99 -11.17 8.66
C CYS A 119 -16.12 -10.31 9.58
N LYS A 120 -14.81 -10.42 9.35
CA LYS A 120 -13.78 -9.56 9.94
C LYS A 120 -13.26 -8.62 8.86
N VAL A 121 -13.17 -7.33 9.19
CA VAL A 121 -12.69 -6.29 8.26
C VAL A 121 -11.47 -5.60 8.86
N GLY A 122 -10.40 -5.49 8.08
CA GLY A 122 -9.16 -4.84 8.46
C GLY A 122 -8.84 -3.71 7.50
N VAL A 123 -8.49 -2.54 8.05
CA VAL A 123 -8.11 -1.37 7.25
C VAL A 123 -6.84 -0.77 7.89
N ARG A 124 -5.80 -0.50 7.09
CA ARG A 124 -4.54 0.09 7.56
C ARG A 124 -3.95 1.09 6.57
N VAL A 125 -3.29 2.11 7.11
CA VAL A 125 -2.31 2.91 6.36
C VAL A 125 -0.94 2.29 6.57
N LEU A 126 -0.37 1.74 5.51
CA LEU A 126 1.01 1.25 5.50
C LEU A 126 1.94 2.39 5.08
N GLN A 127 3.17 2.37 5.60
CA GLN A 127 4.22 3.29 5.18
C GLN A 127 5.34 2.50 4.52
N LEU A 128 5.23 2.27 3.21
CA LEU A 128 6.22 1.48 2.47
C LEU A 128 7.46 2.33 2.21
N ALA A 129 8.57 1.95 2.83
CA ALA A 129 9.88 2.53 2.58
C ALA A 129 10.67 1.68 1.56
N PHE A 130 11.32 2.34 0.61
CA PHE A 130 12.20 1.68 -0.37
C PHE A 130 13.27 2.64 -0.88
N VAL A 131 14.32 2.09 -1.50
CA VAL A 131 15.36 2.89 -2.16
C VAL A 131 15.04 3.03 -3.65
N ALA A 132 14.77 4.26 -4.09
CA ALA A 132 14.67 4.57 -5.51
C ALA A 132 16.09 4.77 -6.07
N THR A 133 16.52 3.89 -6.99
CA THR A 133 17.89 3.87 -7.52
C THR A 133 18.02 4.58 -8.87
N LYS A 134 16.93 4.69 -9.61
CA LYS A 134 16.86 5.33 -10.93
C LYS A 134 15.43 5.76 -11.28
N PRO A 135 15.25 6.65 -12.27
CA PRO A 135 13.94 6.93 -12.84
C PRO A 135 13.29 5.68 -13.47
N GLY A 136 11.97 5.59 -13.44
CA GLY A 136 11.22 4.55 -14.14
C GLY A 136 9.95 4.11 -13.40
N ALA A 137 9.31 3.07 -13.93
CA ALA A 137 8.13 2.45 -13.33
C ALA A 137 8.56 1.41 -12.28
N TYR A 138 8.34 1.73 -11.01
CA TYR A 138 8.48 0.82 -9.90
C TYR A 138 7.20 0.01 -9.77
N ARG A 139 7.30 -1.26 -9.41
CA ARG A 139 6.13 -2.11 -9.17
C ARG A 139 5.94 -2.26 -7.67
N VAL A 140 4.84 -1.73 -7.17
CA VAL A 140 4.41 -1.91 -5.77
C VAL A 140 3.34 -2.99 -5.76
N GLY A 141 3.58 -4.09 -5.04
CA GLY A 141 2.66 -5.23 -5.01
C GLY A 141 2.40 -5.75 -3.59
N LEU A 142 1.31 -6.49 -3.43
CA LEU A 142 0.93 -7.18 -2.20
C LEU A 142 1.02 -8.70 -2.42
N TYR A 143 1.73 -9.41 -1.57
CA TYR A 143 2.07 -10.82 -1.76
C TYR A 143 1.74 -11.62 -0.50
N GLY A 144 1.47 -12.91 -0.68
CA GLY A 144 1.41 -13.87 0.44
C GLY A 144 2.76 -14.36 0.92
N ASP A 145 3.80 -14.21 0.09
CA ASP A 145 5.18 -14.60 0.36
C ASP A 145 6.11 -13.48 -0.15
N PRO A 146 7.14 -13.06 0.62
CA PRO A 146 8.00 -11.93 0.27
C PRO A 146 8.92 -12.20 -0.92
N ASP A 147 9.15 -13.47 -1.27
CA ASP A 147 9.97 -13.91 -2.39
C ASP A 147 9.13 -14.25 -3.64
N SER A 148 7.79 -14.18 -3.54
CA SER A 148 6.91 -14.29 -4.69
C SER A 148 7.13 -13.14 -5.67
N THR A 149 7.17 -13.47 -6.96
CA THR A 149 7.34 -12.50 -8.04
C THR A 149 6.01 -12.06 -8.64
N GLU A 150 4.95 -12.84 -8.46
CA GLU A 150 3.62 -12.62 -9.04
C GLU A 150 2.58 -12.26 -7.98
N THR A 151 1.65 -11.38 -8.36
CA THR A 151 0.50 -11.02 -7.54
C THR A 151 -0.62 -10.46 -8.40
N GLY A 152 -1.87 -10.72 -8.02
CA GLY A 152 -3.05 -10.06 -8.57
C GLY A 152 -3.21 -8.60 -8.12
N HIS A 153 -2.42 -8.15 -7.13
CA HIS A 153 -2.53 -6.83 -6.51
C HIS A 153 -1.22 -6.09 -6.67
N SER A 154 -1.02 -5.48 -7.83
CA SER A 154 0.14 -4.61 -8.08
C SER A 154 -0.27 -3.33 -8.78
N PHE A 155 0.54 -2.29 -8.56
CA PHE A 155 0.34 -0.98 -9.13
C PHE A 155 1.68 -0.40 -9.62
N PRO A 156 1.74 0.16 -10.84
CA PRO A 156 2.92 0.82 -11.34
C PRO A 156 3.04 2.24 -10.74
N LEU A 157 4.17 2.53 -10.11
CA LEU A 157 4.50 3.83 -9.54
C LEU A 157 5.65 4.46 -10.33
N LEU A 158 5.36 5.54 -11.06
CA LEU A 158 6.39 6.26 -11.82
C LEU A 158 7.22 7.16 -10.91
N VAL A 159 8.53 6.97 -10.93
CA VAL A 159 9.48 7.82 -10.20
C VAL A 159 10.32 8.59 -11.19
N THR A 160 10.34 9.91 -11.06
CA THR A 160 11.04 10.81 -11.98
C THR A 160 12.05 11.69 -11.25
N LEU A 161 13.08 12.17 -11.96
CA LEU A 161 13.93 13.22 -11.45
C LEU A 161 13.18 14.56 -11.59
N ALA A 162 13.07 15.31 -10.51
CA ALA A 162 12.55 16.66 -10.54
C ALA A 162 13.45 17.51 -11.44
N VAL A 163 12.87 18.10 -12.48
CA VAL A 163 13.56 19.15 -13.23
C VAL A 163 13.70 20.34 -12.29
N PRO A 164 14.89 20.93 -12.11
CA PRO A 164 15.04 22.16 -11.37
C PRO A 164 14.11 23.21 -11.96
N SER A 165 13.00 23.44 -11.27
CA SER A 165 12.04 24.47 -11.64
C SER A 165 12.57 25.74 -10.98
N GLU A 166 12.84 26.78 -11.77
CA GLU A 166 13.11 28.10 -11.19
C GLU A 166 11.92 28.47 -10.29
N VAL A 167 12.19 28.48 -8.98
CA VAL A 167 11.36 28.89 -7.84
C VAL A 167 9.86 29.09 -8.13
N SER A 168 9.03 28.16 -7.68
CA SER A 168 7.68 28.49 -7.20
C SER A 168 7.45 27.86 -5.83
N LYS A 169 7.23 28.73 -4.84
CA LYS A 169 7.03 28.40 -3.42
C LYS A 169 5.69 27.71 -3.21
N GLN A 170 5.61 26.38 -3.27
CA GLN A 170 4.49 25.67 -2.67
C GLN A 170 4.98 24.33 -2.09
N GLY A 171 5.08 24.28 -0.76
CA GLY A 171 5.67 23.16 -0.04
C GLY A 171 4.85 21.87 -0.18
N SER A 172 5.44 20.87 -0.84
CA SER A 172 4.99 19.49 -0.75
C SER A 172 5.80 18.80 0.35
N LYS A 173 5.17 18.53 1.51
CA LYS A 173 5.77 17.77 2.60
C LYS A 173 5.71 16.28 2.26
N ILE A 174 6.66 15.80 1.49
CA ILE A 174 7.09 14.40 1.58
C ILE A 174 8.20 14.40 2.64
N LEU A 175 8.02 13.63 3.72
CA LEU A 175 9.05 13.48 4.75
C LEU A 175 10.22 12.69 4.16
N VAL A 176 11.25 13.42 3.73
CA VAL A 176 12.57 12.87 3.43
C VAL A 176 13.32 12.74 4.76
N THR A 177 13.46 11.52 5.27
CA THR A 177 14.36 11.26 6.39
C THR A 177 15.78 11.08 5.87
N ASN A 178 16.65 12.06 6.13
CA ASN A 178 18.09 11.94 5.90
C ASN A 178 18.66 10.76 6.70
N PRO A 179 19.56 9.93 6.12
CA PRO A 179 20.26 8.92 6.89
C PRO A 179 21.20 9.60 7.91
N ILE A 180 21.04 9.22 9.17
CA ILE A 180 21.91 9.63 10.28
C ILE A 180 23.33 9.13 9.97
N ARG A 181 24.26 10.07 9.82
CA ARG A 181 25.69 9.77 9.76
C ARG A 181 26.22 9.71 11.20
N ARG A 182 26.54 8.51 11.70
CA ARG A 182 27.59 8.27 12.70
C ARG A 182 28.01 6.81 12.70
#